data_AF-A0A2P2LAY7-F1
#
_entry.id   AF-A0A2P2LAY7-F1
#
_cell.length_a   1.000
_cell.length_b   1.000
_cell.length_c   1.000
_cell.angle_alpha   90.00
_cell.angle_beta   90.00
_cell.angle_gamma   90.00
#
_symmetry.space_group_name_H-M   'P 1'
#
loop_
_entity.id
_entity.type
_entity.pdbx_description
1 polymer ?
#
loop_
_entity_poly.entity_id
_entity_poly.type
_entity_poly.pdbx_seq_one_letter_code
_entity_poly.pdbx_strand_id
1 'polypeptide(L)'
;MIAEPSILIRELRPHDLFLIFASDGLWEHLSDEAAVDLVFRNPRTGIAKRLVRAALREAAKKREMRYSDIKNIERGVRRHFHDDITVVVIYLDHEKNTSNGRSKYGAIGCISAPVDIFSINTDQAEKDLLPAVF
;
A
#
# COMPACT_ATOMS: atom_id res chain seq x y z
N MET A 1 24.08 -0.75 19.44
CA MET A 1 23.18 -1.02 18.30
C MET A 1 23.72 -2.26 17.62
N ILE A 2 22.97 -3.36 17.60
CA ILE A 2 23.43 -4.61 17.00
C ILE A 2 22.73 -4.71 15.65
N ALA A 3 23.49 -4.91 14.57
CA ALA A 3 22.95 -5.01 13.21
C ALA A 3 22.53 -6.45 12.85
N GLU A 4 22.30 -7.29 13.86
CA GLU A 4 21.92 -8.69 13.68
C GLU A 4 20.38 -8.79 13.56
N PRO A 5 19.85 -9.26 12.42
CA PRO A 5 18.41 -9.34 12.21
C PRO A 5 17.80 -10.56 12.92
N SER A 6 16.50 -10.48 13.23
CA SER A 6 15.71 -11.66 13.56
C SER A 6 15.26 -12.36 12.28
N ILE A 7 15.46 -13.68 12.20
CA ILE A 7 15.09 -14.48 11.02
C ILE A 7 13.86 -15.33 11.37
N LEU A 8 12.78 -15.18 10.60
CA LEU A 8 11.57 -16.00 10.67
C LEU A 8 11.32 -16.67 9.32
N ILE A 9 11.17 -17.99 9.33
CA ILE A 9 10.85 -18.78 8.13
C ILE A 9 9.42 -19.29 8.28
N ARG A 10 8.60 -19.10 7.23
CA ARG A 10 7.23 -19.64 7.16
C ARG A 10 7.02 -20.31 5.81
N GLU A 11 6.45 -21.52 5.83
CA GLU A 11 5.94 -22.14 4.62
C GLU A 11 4.63 -21.44 4.19
N LEU A 12 4.56 -21.09 2.91
CA LEU A 12 3.36 -20.49 2.33
C LEU A 12 2.24 -21.52 2.25
N ARG A 13 1.06 -21.16 2.72
CA ARG A 13 -0.15 -21.98 2.66
C ARG A 13 -1.08 -21.46 1.58
N PRO A 14 -1.96 -22.30 1.01
CA PRO A 14 -2.89 -21.89 -0.04
C PRO A 14 -3.82 -20.69 0.26
N HIS A 15 -3.95 -20.32 1.54
CA HIS A 15 -4.79 -19.22 2.01
C HIS A 15 -3.99 -17.94 2.30
N ASP A 16 -2.66 -17.97 2.18
CA ASP A 16 -1.81 -16.81 2.38
C ASP A 16 -1.83 -15.98 1.08
N LEU A 17 -2.52 -14.84 1.09
CA LEU A 17 -2.86 -14.10 -0.15
C LEU A 17 -1.81 -13.05 -0.54
N PHE A 18 -1.22 -12.39 0.45
CA PHE A 18 -0.29 -11.29 0.26
C PHE A 18 0.57 -11.05 1.50
N LEU A 19 1.67 -10.33 1.32
CA LEU A 19 2.53 -9.79 2.37
C LEU A 19 2.57 -8.27 2.26
N ILE A 20 2.56 -7.58 3.40
CA ILE A 20 2.76 -6.12 3.48
C ILE A 20 4.08 -5.90 4.22
N PHE A 21 5.04 -5.28 3.54
CA PHE A 21 6.22 -4.71 4.17
C PHE A 21 6.05 -3.19 4.23
N ALA A 22 6.31 -2.59 5.38
CA ALA A 22 6.28 -1.14 5.50
C ALA A 22 7.24 -0.64 6.59
N SER A 23 7.67 0.61 6.47
CA SER A 23 8.37 1.32 7.54
C SER A 23 7.44 1.57 8.73
N ASP A 24 8.03 1.85 9.89
CA ASP A 24 7.33 2.28 11.11
C ASP A 24 6.35 3.43 10.86
N GLY A 25 6.68 4.39 9.99
CA GLY A 25 5.78 5.48 9.63
C GLY A 25 4.40 5.05 9.12
N LEU A 26 4.23 3.84 8.58
CA LEU A 26 2.89 3.29 8.28
C LEU A 26 2.19 2.82 9.57
N TRP A 27 2.89 2.01 10.35
CA TRP A 27 2.37 1.30 11.53
C TRP A 27 2.12 2.21 12.73
N GLU A 28 2.70 3.42 12.76
CA GLU A 28 2.33 4.48 13.71
C GLU A 28 0.90 5.00 13.52
N HIS A 29 0.33 4.80 12.33
CA HIS A 29 -0.97 5.36 11.95
C HIS A 29 -2.03 4.30 11.64
N LEU A 30 -1.63 3.08 11.22
CA LEU A 30 -2.55 1.98 10.92
C LEU A 30 -2.24 0.75 11.78
N SER A 31 -3.28 0.04 12.21
CA SER A 31 -3.11 -1.31 12.78
C SER A 31 -2.89 -2.35 11.67
N ASP A 32 -2.35 -3.50 12.05
CA ASP A 32 -2.16 -4.65 11.15
C ASP A 32 -3.48 -5.04 10.47
N GLU A 33 -4.57 -5.12 11.24
CA GLU A 33 -5.90 -5.48 10.73
C GLU A 33 -6.42 -4.44 9.73
N ALA A 34 -6.26 -3.15 10.04
CA ALA A 34 -6.71 -2.09 9.14
C ALA A 34 -5.95 -2.10 7.81
N ALA A 35 -4.64 -2.38 7.84
CA ALA A 35 -3.83 -2.52 6.64
C ALA A 35 -4.24 -3.75 5.82
N VAL A 36 -4.44 -4.90 6.47
CA VAL A 36 -4.91 -6.13 5.84
C VAL A 36 -6.30 -5.95 5.21
N ASP A 37 -7.24 -5.33 5.93
CA ASP A 37 -8.59 -5.04 5.42
C ASP A 37 -8.54 -4.13 4.19
N LEU A 38 -7.68 -3.11 4.21
CA LEU A 38 -7.53 -2.20 3.08
C LEU A 38 -6.98 -2.93 1.85
N VAL A 39 -5.97 -3.79 2.01
CA VAL A 39 -5.45 -4.61 0.90
C VAL A 39 -6.48 -5.61 0.39
N PHE A 40 -7.23 -6.24 1.29
CA PHE A 40 -8.20 -7.28 0.95
C PHE A 40 -9.42 -6.73 0.19
N ARG A 41 -9.91 -5.53 0.55
CA ARG A 41 -11.15 -4.95 -0.01
C ARG A 41 -10.94 -4.08 -1.25
N ASN A 42 -9.71 -3.82 -1.66
CA ASN A 42 -9.40 -2.90 -2.76
C ASN A 42 -8.68 -3.60 -3.93
N PRO A 43 -8.75 -3.05 -5.16
CA PRO A 43 -7.97 -3.53 -6.28
C PRO A 43 -6.46 -3.50 -5.99
N ARG A 44 -5.68 -4.32 -6.69
CA ARG A 44 -4.22 -4.34 -6.56
C ARG A 44 -3.56 -3.06 -7.07
N THR A 45 -4.06 -2.55 -8.19
CA THR A 45 -3.54 -1.33 -8.81
C THR A 45 -3.77 -0.13 -7.91
N GLY A 46 -2.70 0.47 -7.41
CA GLY A 46 -2.67 1.62 -6.53
C GLY A 46 -2.69 1.27 -5.04
N ILE A 47 -2.49 0.00 -4.67
CA ILE A 47 -2.72 -0.43 -3.29
C ILE A 47 -1.73 0.18 -2.30
N ALA A 48 -0.44 0.21 -2.63
CA ALA A 48 0.58 0.84 -1.78
C ALA A 48 0.26 2.33 -1.56
N LYS A 49 -0.16 3.03 -2.61
CA LYS A 49 -0.59 4.42 -2.51
C LYS A 49 -1.82 4.60 -1.62
N ARG A 50 -2.79 3.69 -1.69
CA ARG A 50 -3.96 3.72 -0.80
C ARG A 50 -3.58 3.52 0.67
N LEU A 51 -2.64 2.62 0.98
CA LEU A 51 -2.11 2.43 2.33
C LEU A 51 -1.44 3.71 2.84
N VAL A 52 -0.56 4.33 2.04
CA VAL A 52 0.08 5.61 2.39
C VAL A 52 -0.95 6.71 2.62
N ARG A 53 -1.95 6.83 1.74
CA ARG A 53 -3.03 7.82 1.89
C ARG A 53 -3.87 7.58 3.15
N ALA A 54 -4.18 6.33 3.49
CA ALA A 54 -4.91 6.00 4.70
C ALA A 54 -4.13 6.40 5.95
N ALA A 55 -2.84 6.07 6.01
CA ALA A 55 -1.95 6.48 7.11
C ALA A 55 -1.87 8.00 7.24
N LEU A 56 -1.67 8.74 6.13
CA LEU A 56 -1.65 10.20 6.15
C LEU A 56 -2.99 10.83 6.57
N ARG A 57 -4.13 10.22 6.24
CA ARG A 57 -5.45 10.67 6.72
C ARG A 57 -5.58 10.47 8.23
N GLU A 58 -5.14 9.34 8.77
CA GLU A 58 -5.13 9.11 10.21
C GLU A 58 -4.17 10.05 10.94
N ALA A 59 -2.98 10.29 10.37
CA ALA A 59 -2.04 11.29 10.88
C ALA A 59 -2.66 12.70 10.92
N ALA A 60 -3.36 13.10 9.85
CA ALA A 60 -4.06 14.38 9.79
C ALA A 60 -5.17 14.48 10.84
N LYS A 61 -5.99 13.43 11.02
CA LYS A 61 -7.03 13.36 12.05
C LYS A 61 -6.45 13.50 13.46
N LYS A 62 -5.36 12.78 13.77
CA LYS A 62 -4.66 12.87 15.08
C LYS A 62 -4.13 14.27 15.40
N ARG A 63 -3.91 15.10 14.37
CA ARG A 63 -3.41 16.48 14.48
C ARG A 63 -4.48 17.54 14.22
N GLU A 64 -5.73 17.14 14.06
CA GLU A 64 -6.86 18.04 13.72
C GLU A 64 -6.60 18.88 12.45
N MET A 65 -5.90 18.29 11.47
CA MET A 65 -5.54 18.92 10.20
C MET A 65 -6.30 18.31 9.03
N ARG A 66 -6.36 19.03 7.91
CA ARG A 66 -6.87 18.47 6.65
C ARG A 66 -5.77 17.63 5.98
N TYR A 67 -6.18 16.63 5.20
CA TYR A 67 -5.26 15.84 4.38
C TYR A 67 -4.45 16.70 3.38
N SER A 68 -5.02 17.81 2.88
CA SER A 68 -4.27 18.75 2.05
C SER A 68 -3.12 19.39 2.81
N ASP A 69 -3.35 19.71 4.07
CA ASP A 69 -2.44 20.51 4.88
C ASP A 69 -1.25 19.63 5.29
N ILE A 70 -1.51 18.37 5.67
CA ILE A 70 -0.44 17.41 5.99
C ILE A 70 0.47 17.12 4.79
N LYS A 71 -0.09 17.07 3.57
CA LYS A 71 0.68 16.84 2.33
C LYS A 71 1.59 18.01 1.97
N ASN A 72 1.19 19.22 2.36
CA ASN A 72 1.88 20.46 2.02
C ASN A 72 2.84 20.96 3.13
N ILE A 73 3.07 20.17 4.17
CA ILE A 73 3.99 20.55 5.25
C ILE A 73 5.41 20.68 4.70
N GLU A 74 6.04 21.81 4.99
CA GLU A 74 7.39 22.13 4.55
C GLU A 74 8.43 21.16 5.14
N ARG A 75 9.50 20.94 4.38
CA ARG A 75 10.65 20.15 4.82
C ARG A 75 11.25 20.80 6.07
N GLY A 76 11.50 20.00 7.11
CA GLY A 76 12.06 20.46 8.39
C GLY A 76 11.09 20.28 9.55
N VAL A 77 9.82 20.66 9.39
CA VAL A 77 8.80 20.46 10.43
C VAL A 77 7.94 19.22 10.22
N ARG A 78 7.95 18.63 9.01
CA ARG A 78 7.16 17.42 8.63
C ARG A 78 7.23 16.26 9.63
N ARG A 79 8.40 15.98 10.20
CA ARG A 79 8.61 14.89 11.17
C ARG A 79 7.83 15.04 12.48
N HIS A 80 7.33 16.24 12.81
CA HIS A 80 6.42 16.42 13.95
C HIS A 80 5.03 15.85 13.69
N PHE A 81 4.68 15.63 12.42
CA PHE A 81 3.35 15.21 11.99
C PHE A 81 3.33 13.75 11.57
N HIS A 82 4.33 13.33 10.77
CA HIS A 82 4.52 11.94 10.34
C HIS A 82 5.98 11.69 9.94
N ASP A 83 6.45 10.46 10.05
CA ASP A 83 7.75 10.05 9.49
C ASP A 83 7.64 9.68 7.99
N ASP A 84 8.74 9.29 7.37
CA ASP A 84 8.76 8.77 6.00
C ASP A 84 8.01 7.43 5.93
N ILE A 85 6.99 7.36 5.08
CA ILE A 85 6.15 6.17 4.90
C ILE A 85 6.55 5.46 3.62
N THR A 86 7.06 4.23 3.74
CA THR A 86 7.34 3.32 2.62
C THR A 86 6.51 2.07 2.75
N VAL A 87 5.90 1.61 1.66
CA VAL A 87 5.03 0.42 1.64
C VAL A 87 5.30 -0.42 0.40
N VAL A 88 5.43 -1.73 0.59
CA VAL A 88 5.55 -2.75 -0.45
C VAL A 88 4.49 -3.82 -0.19
N VAL A 89 3.66 -4.12 -1.18
CA VAL A 89 2.67 -5.21 -1.12
C VAL A 89 3.06 -6.28 -2.13
N ILE A 90 3.25 -7.51 -1.65
CA ILE A 90 3.58 -8.67 -2.47
C ILE A 90 2.36 -9.58 -2.50
N TYR A 91 1.82 -9.87 -3.67
CA TYR A 91 0.73 -10.85 -3.83
C TYR A 91 1.32 -12.24 -4.06
N LEU A 92 0.80 -13.24 -3.36
CA LEU A 92 1.32 -14.60 -3.32
C LEU A 92 0.51 -15.55 -4.22
N ASP A 93 -0.04 -15.06 -5.33
CA ASP A 93 -0.96 -15.83 -6.19
C ASP A 93 -0.55 -17.29 -6.38
N HIS A 94 -1.38 -18.19 -5.87
CA HIS A 94 -1.25 -19.61 -6.16
C HIS A 94 -1.85 -19.84 -7.54
N GLU A 95 -1.01 -20.17 -8.53
CA GLU A 95 -1.50 -20.59 -9.84
C GLU A 95 -2.46 -21.77 -9.68
N LYS A 96 -3.77 -21.52 -9.79
CA LYS A 96 -4.74 -22.58 -10.02
C LYS A 96 -4.50 -23.04 -11.46
N ASN A 97 -3.77 -24.14 -11.62
CA ASN A 97 -3.69 -24.90 -12.86
C ASN A 97 -5.10 -25.23 -13.36
N THR A 98 -5.71 -24.30 -14.10
CA THR A 98 -6.88 -24.56 -14.91
C THR A 98 -6.35 -24.98 -16.27
N SER A 99 -6.08 -26.28 -16.38
CA SER A 99 -5.86 -26.94 -17.65
C SER A 99 -7.13 -26.80 -18.49
N ASN A 100 -7.24 -25.73 -19.28
CA ASN A 100 -8.06 -25.67 -20.50
C ASN A 100 -7.74 -24.41 -21.30
N GLY A 101 -7.05 -24.61 -22.43
CA GLY A 101 -7.08 -23.69 -23.58
C GLY A 101 -6.20 -22.44 -23.47
N ARG A 102 -4.98 -22.53 -24.02
CA ARG A 102 -4.14 -21.39 -24.46
C ARG A 102 -3.95 -20.26 -23.43
N SER A 103 -3.26 -20.55 -22.32
CA SER A 103 -2.66 -19.46 -21.54
C SER A 103 -1.39 -18.95 -22.24
N LYS A 104 -1.54 -17.89 -23.05
CA LYS A 104 -0.42 -17.00 -23.44
C LYS A 104 -0.02 -16.05 -22.29
N TYR A 105 -0.47 -16.31 -21.07
CA TYR A 105 -0.25 -15.49 -19.88
C TYR A 105 0.65 -16.16 -18.82
N GLY A 106 1.12 -17.39 -19.05
CA GLY A 106 1.95 -18.18 -18.11
C GLY A 106 3.40 -17.72 -17.93
N ALA A 107 3.70 -16.45 -18.21
CA ALA A 107 5.00 -15.83 -17.95
C ALA A 107 4.89 -14.29 -17.88
N ILE A 108 3.72 -13.73 -17.60
CA ILE A 108 3.60 -12.27 -17.43
C ILE A 108 4.04 -11.91 -16.00
N GLY A 109 5.34 -11.70 -15.87
CA GLY A 109 5.80 -10.47 -15.25
C GLY A 109 5.98 -10.44 -13.74
N CYS A 110 6.52 -11.49 -13.11
CA CYS A 110 7.05 -11.36 -11.74
C CYS A 110 8.26 -10.40 -11.65
N ILE A 111 8.83 -10.01 -12.79
CA ILE A 111 9.94 -9.05 -12.95
C ILE A 111 9.51 -7.71 -13.56
N SER A 112 8.29 -7.58 -14.07
CA SER A 112 7.80 -6.29 -14.58
C SER A 112 7.18 -5.51 -13.45
N ALA A 113 7.73 -4.34 -13.17
CA ALA A 113 7.15 -3.42 -12.21
C ALA A 113 5.66 -3.17 -12.55
N PRO A 114 4.75 -3.20 -11.56
CA PRO A 114 3.34 -2.90 -11.78
C PRO A 114 3.18 -1.57 -12.52
N VAL A 115 2.15 -1.45 -13.36
CA VAL A 115 1.85 -0.24 -14.14
C VAL A 115 1.77 1.02 -13.28
N ASP A 116 1.51 0.87 -11.99
CA ASP A 116 1.30 1.92 -11.02
C ASP A 116 2.49 2.16 -10.07
N ILE A 117 3.64 1.49 -10.25
CA ILE A 117 4.81 1.59 -9.35
C ILE A 117 5.32 3.03 -9.17
N PHE A 118 5.11 3.89 -10.18
CA PHE A 118 5.46 5.31 -10.16
C PHE A 118 4.21 6.21 -10.19
N SER A 119 3.10 5.81 -9.55
CA SER A 119 1.87 6.62 -9.46
C SER A 119 2.02 7.84 -8.56
N ILE A 120 2.99 8.71 -8.89
CA ILE A 120 3.30 9.95 -8.22
C ILE A 120 2.09 10.91 -8.23
N ASN A 121 1.12 10.79 -9.17
CA ASN A 121 0.04 11.77 -9.32
C ASN A 121 -1.38 11.24 -9.68
N THR A 122 -1.84 10.09 -9.16
CA THR A 122 -3.28 9.71 -9.28
C THR A 122 -4.26 10.55 -8.43
N ASP A 123 -3.83 11.64 -7.80
CA ASP A 123 -4.73 12.55 -7.06
C ASP A 123 -5.69 13.31 -8.00
N GLN A 124 -5.35 13.40 -9.29
CA GLN A 124 -6.19 14.02 -10.32
C GLN A 124 -7.33 13.10 -10.76
N ALA A 125 -7.09 11.78 -10.85
CA ALA A 125 -8.07 10.82 -11.39
C ALA A 125 -9.24 10.50 -10.42
N GLU A 126 -9.07 10.71 -9.11
CA GLU A 126 -10.16 10.50 -8.13
C GLU A 126 -11.07 11.72 -7.97
N LYS A 127 -10.62 12.94 -8.34
CA LYS A 127 -11.50 14.12 -8.37
C LYS A 127 -12.58 14.01 -9.45
N ASP A 128 -12.30 13.28 -10.53
CA ASP A 128 -13.21 13.05 -11.64
C ASP A 128 -14.21 11.90 -11.38
N LEU A 129 -14.05 11.16 -10.28
CA LEU A 129 -14.91 10.02 -9.89
C LEU A 129 -15.88 10.34 -8.75
N LEU A 130 -15.83 11.55 -8.19
CA LEU A 130 -16.86 12.02 -7.27
C LEU A 130 -17.91 12.78 -8.08
N PRO A 131 -19.18 12.36 -8.12
CA PRO A 131 -20.21 13.19 -8.70
C PRO A 131 -20.30 14.49 -7.90
N ALA A 132 -20.35 15.62 -8.62
CA ALA A 132 -20.66 16.91 -8.04
C ALA A 132 -22.03 16.82 -7.35
N VAL A 133 -22.04 16.75 -6.03
CA VAL A 133 -23.27 16.88 -5.25
C VAL A 133 -23.52 18.37 -5.08
N PHE A 134 -24.57 18.85 -5.76
CA PHE A 134 -25.25 20.11 -5.45
C PHE A 134 -25.98 20.01 -4.12
#